data_AF-A0A9X2PAW6-F1
#
_entry.id   AF-A0A9X2PAW6-F1
#
_cell.length_a   1.000
_cell.length_b   1.000
_cell.length_c   1.000
_cell.angle_alpha   90.00
_cell.angle_beta   90.00
_cell.angle_gamma   90.00
#
_symmetry.space_group_name_H-M   'P 1'
#
loop_
_entity.id
_entity.type
_entity.pdbx_description
1 polymer ?
#
loop_
_entity_poly.entity_id
_entity_poly.type
_entity_poly.pdbx_seq_one_letter_code
_entity_poly.pdbx_strand_id
1 'polypeptide(L)'
;MITLFTISKKENRSCLFLVFTLILLSFTQVHAQKALLLEEFMKQEGENNTDLLKSLVYDNVATVILTDSKTQLIGEGFPQKVSSNTNSLSSLKSGNNIFRTVKLLQINLNHESEKSALRINISELEGFSNLVYILINSEVPLTSEEVEKMVTGNEEGDVILLFQVNSNF
;
A
#
# COMPACT_ATOMS: atom_id res chain seq x y z
N MET A 1 36.15 -67.96 11.28
CA MET A 1 35.87 -66.70 11.99
C MET A 1 35.97 -65.56 10.99
N ILE A 2 34.88 -65.29 10.27
CA ILE A 2 34.66 -64.10 9.45
C ILE A 2 33.19 -63.76 9.67
N THR A 3 32.94 -62.71 10.44
CA THR A 3 31.59 -62.21 10.71
C THR A 3 31.21 -61.26 9.58
N LEU A 4 30.35 -61.70 8.67
CA LEU A 4 29.72 -60.80 7.69
C LEU A 4 28.58 -60.05 8.40
N PHE A 5 28.75 -58.76 8.59
CA PHE A 5 27.65 -57.87 8.98
C PHE A 5 26.79 -57.57 7.75
N THR A 6 25.63 -58.21 7.67
CA THR A 6 24.57 -57.82 6.74
C THR A 6 23.86 -56.60 7.30
N ILE A 7 24.21 -55.40 6.85
CA ILE A 7 23.44 -54.19 7.16
C ILE A 7 22.21 -54.18 6.26
N SER A 8 21.06 -54.39 6.91
CA SER A 8 19.73 -54.34 6.32
C SER A 8 19.42 -52.93 5.81
N LYS A 9 19.02 -52.87 4.54
CA LYS A 9 18.59 -51.70 3.78
C LYS A 9 17.26 -51.20 4.34
N LYS A 10 17.23 -50.07 5.05
CA LYS A 10 15.97 -49.44 5.48
C LYS A 10 16.01 -47.91 5.41
N GLU A 11 15.08 -47.38 4.61
CA GLU A 11 14.49 -46.04 4.66
C GLU A 11 15.36 -44.80 4.36
N ASN A 12 15.70 -44.62 3.07
CA ASN A 12 16.08 -43.32 2.49
C ASN A 12 14.95 -42.74 1.59
N ARG A 13 13.69 -42.78 2.05
CA ARG A 13 12.55 -42.22 1.30
C ARG A 13 11.91 -40.98 1.93
N SER A 14 12.10 -40.74 3.23
CA SER A 14 11.50 -39.57 3.91
C SER A 14 12.32 -38.28 3.79
N CYS A 15 13.63 -38.37 3.54
CA CYS A 15 14.49 -37.18 3.43
C CYS A 15 14.29 -36.44 2.09
N LEU A 16 13.97 -37.18 1.01
CA LEU A 16 13.79 -36.59 -0.32
C LEU A 16 12.53 -35.71 -0.43
N PHE A 17 11.44 -36.10 0.26
CA PHE A 17 10.21 -35.31 0.30
C PHE A 17 10.39 -33.99 1.06
N LEU A 18 11.13 -34.01 2.17
CA LEU A 18 11.40 -32.82 2.99
C LEU A 18 12.23 -31.77 2.24
N VAL A 19 13.23 -32.20 1.48
CA VAL A 19 14.06 -31.31 0.65
C VAL A 19 13.24 -30.70 -0.49
N PHE A 20 12.33 -31.46 -1.11
CA PHE A 20 11.48 -30.95 -2.19
C PHE A 20 10.49 -29.89 -1.67
N THR A 21 9.91 -30.07 -0.48
CA THR A 21 9.05 -29.04 0.16
C THR A 21 9.81 -27.78 0.57
N LEU A 22 11.08 -27.89 0.99
CA LEU A 22 11.93 -26.73 1.35
C LEU A 22 12.34 -25.90 0.12
N ILE A 23 12.56 -26.55 -1.02
CA ILE A 23 12.85 -25.87 -2.30
C ILE A 23 11.60 -25.19 -2.86
N LEU A 24 10.41 -25.79 -2.71
CA LEU A 24 9.15 -25.17 -3.13
C LEU A 24 8.78 -23.92 -2.30
N LEU A 25 9.15 -23.87 -1.02
CA LEU A 25 8.95 -22.71 -0.15
C LEU A 25 9.94 -21.56 -0.40
N SER A 26 11.03 -21.78 -1.12
CA SER A 26 12.05 -20.73 -1.37
C SER A 26 11.74 -19.82 -2.57
N PHE A 27 10.68 -20.11 -3.33
CA PHE A 27 10.30 -19.33 -4.52
C PHE A 27 9.11 -18.39 -4.32
N THR A 28 8.53 -18.30 -3.12
CA THR A 28 7.58 -17.22 -2.82
C THR A 28 8.33 -15.92 -2.57
N GLN A 29 8.85 -15.31 -3.63
CA GLN A 29 9.22 -13.90 -3.60
C GLN A 29 7.91 -13.11 -3.52
N VAL A 30 7.43 -12.87 -2.31
CA VAL A 30 6.38 -11.89 -2.05
C VAL A 30 6.93 -10.56 -2.56
N HIS A 31 6.40 -10.08 -3.69
CA HIS A 31 6.76 -8.77 -4.22
C HIS A 31 6.07 -7.75 -3.30
N ALA A 32 6.81 -7.29 -2.28
CA ALA A 32 6.33 -6.21 -1.44
C ALA A 32 6.10 -4.98 -2.33
N GLN A 33 4.94 -4.35 -2.19
CA GLN A 33 4.61 -3.11 -2.87
C GLN A 33 5.70 -2.08 -2.58
N LYS A 34 6.31 -1.49 -3.62
CA LYS A 34 7.34 -0.47 -3.46
C LYS A 34 6.68 0.90 -3.34
N ALA A 35 7.04 1.66 -2.30
CA ALA A 35 6.62 3.06 -2.21
C ALA A 35 7.56 3.93 -3.06
N LEU A 36 7.01 4.92 -3.75
CA LEU A 36 7.78 5.82 -4.61
C LEU A 36 7.62 7.26 -4.14
N LEU A 37 8.73 8.02 -4.14
CA LEU A 37 8.65 9.45 -3.89
C LEU A 37 7.89 10.11 -5.04
N LEU A 38 6.87 10.92 -4.75
CA LEU A 38 5.99 11.51 -5.75
C LEU A 38 6.76 12.24 -6.85
N GLU A 39 7.73 13.07 -6.47
CA GLU A 39 8.56 13.83 -7.42
C GLU A 39 9.37 12.90 -8.34
N GLU A 40 9.99 11.87 -7.77
CA GLU A 40 10.77 10.89 -8.55
C GLU A 40 9.90 10.11 -9.51
N PHE A 41 8.72 9.67 -9.05
CA PHE A 41 7.75 8.95 -9.88
C PHE A 41 7.29 9.82 -11.06
N MET A 42 6.91 11.08 -10.78
CA MET A 42 6.47 12.01 -11.82
C MET A 42 7.57 12.28 -12.86
N LYS A 43 8.82 12.35 -12.42
CA LYS A 43 9.98 12.55 -13.30
C LYS A 43 10.28 11.32 -14.15
N GLN A 44 10.14 10.11 -13.61
CA GLN A 44 10.42 8.85 -14.30
C GLN A 44 9.37 8.53 -15.37
N GLU A 45 8.08 8.68 -15.04
CA GLU A 45 6.99 8.39 -15.96
C GLU A 45 6.80 9.47 -17.04
N GLY A 46 7.25 10.69 -16.77
CA GLY A 46 7.13 11.83 -17.68
C GLY A 46 5.75 12.49 -17.63
N GLU A 47 5.63 13.68 -18.25
CA GLU A 47 4.44 14.53 -18.11
C GLU A 47 3.16 13.87 -18.65
N ASN A 48 3.20 13.37 -19.88
CA ASN A 48 2.01 12.79 -20.55
C ASN A 48 1.42 11.58 -19.81
N ASN A 49 2.22 10.87 -19.01
CA ASN A 49 1.77 9.71 -18.24
C ASN A 49 1.35 10.08 -16.82
N THR A 50 1.61 11.32 -16.37
CA THR A 50 1.36 11.78 -15.00
C THR A 50 0.31 12.88 -14.91
N ASP A 51 -0.26 13.34 -16.03
CA ASP A 51 -1.27 14.40 -16.08
C ASP A 51 -2.47 14.14 -15.16
N LEU A 52 -2.97 12.90 -15.11
CA LEU A 52 -4.05 12.53 -14.19
C LEU A 52 -3.62 12.69 -12.73
N LEU A 53 -2.44 12.19 -12.37
CA LEU A 53 -1.91 12.29 -11.01
C LEU A 53 -1.66 13.75 -10.62
N LYS A 54 -1.07 14.55 -11.51
CA LYS A 54 -0.90 16.00 -11.33
C LYS A 54 -2.22 16.66 -11.02
N SER A 55 -3.27 16.36 -11.79
CA SER A 55 -4.60 16.94 -11.57
C SER A 55 -5.19 16.52 -10.22
N LEU A 56 -5.07 15.24 -9.85
CA LEU A 56 -5.57 14.75 -8.56
C LEU A 56 -4.82 15.35 -7.35
N VAL A 57 -3.53 15.64 -7.49
CA VAL A 57 -2.71 16.18 -6.40
C VAL A 57 -2.83 17.69 -6.29
N TYR A 58 -2.71 18.42 -7.40
CA TYR A 58 -2.49 19.87 -7.42
C TYR A 58 -3.70 20.69 -7.89
N ASP A 59 -4.63 20.12 -8.66
CA ASP A 59 -5.82 20.86 -9.11
C ASP A 59 -6.96 20.79 -8.09
N ASN A 60 -7.94 21.68 -8.26
CA ASN A 60 -9.18 21.66 -7.49
C ASN A 60 -10.16 20.62 -8.07
N VAL A 61 -10.03 19.37 -7.63
CA VAL A 61 -10.96 18.28 -7.96
C VAL A 61 -11.98 18.05 -6.85
N ALA A 62 -13.14 17.49 -7.19
CA ALA A 62 -14.13 17.09 -6.19
C ALA A 62 -13.49 16.13 -5.17
N THR A 63 -13.52 16.52 -3.89
CA THR A 63 -12.73 15.90 -2.83
C THR A 63 -13.60 15.63 -1.61
N VAL A 64 -13.52 14.42 -1.07
CA VAL A 64 -14.03 14.13 0.28
C VAL A 64 -12.92 14.37 1.29
N ILE A 65 -13.17 15.23 2.27
CA ILE A 65 -12.28 15.45 3.41
C ILE A 65 -12.82 14.69 4.61
N LEU A 66 -11.95 13.87 5.21
CA LEU A 66 -12.20 13.09 6.42
C LEU A 66 -11.26 13.57 7.53
N THR A 67 -11.79 14.41 8.43
CA THR A 67 -11.02 14.98 9.54
C THR A 67 -11.85 14.88 10.81
N ASP A 68 -11.27 14.29 11.85
CA ASP A 68 -11.88 14.16 13.18
C ASP A 68 -13.29 13.58 13.14
N SER A 69 -13.46 12.49 12.38
CA SER A 69 -14.74 11.80 12.15
C SER A 69 -15.83 12.63 11.44
N LYS A 70 -15.48 13.81 10.90
CA LYS A 70 -16.35 14.59 10.03
C LYS A 70 -16.04 14.28 8.58
N THR A 71 -17.12 14.12 7.81
CA THR A 71 -17.04 13.97 6.35
C THR A 71 -17.54 15.26 5.71
N GLN A 72 -16.71 15.87 4.87
CA GLN A 72 -17.07 17.05 4.08
C GLN A 72 -16.79 16.77 2.61
N LEU A 73 -17.74 17.12 1.74
CA LEU A 73 -17.50 17.13 0.30
C LEU A 73 -17.15 18.57 -0.14
N ILE A 74 -16.08 18.70 -0.91
CA ILE A 74 -15.63 19.96 -1.52
C ILE A 74 -15.64 19.80 -3.03
N GLY A 75 -16.09 20.84 -3.73
CA GLY A 75 -16.21 20.85 -5.19
C GLY A 75 -17.55 20.27 -5.67
N GLU A 76 -17.78 20.38 -6.98
CA GLU A 76 -18.99 19.88 -7.63
C GLU A 76 -18.75 18.53 -8.31
N GLY A 77 -19.76 17.67 -8.33
CA GLY A 77 -19.71 16.37 -9.00
C GLY A 77 -19.26 15.21 -8.11
N PHE A 78 -18.91 14.09 -8.75
CA PHE A 78 -18.49 12.88 -8.05
C PHE A 78 -17.03 12.98 -7.58
N PRO A 79 -16.73 12.67 -6.32
CA PRO A 79 -15.39 12.88 -5.77
C PRO A 79 -14.36 11.98 -6.47
N GLN A 80 -13.25 12.59 -6.85
CA GLN A 80 -12.09 11.94 -7.46
C GLN A 80 -10.96 11.74 -6.43
N LYS A 81 -10.99 12.47 -5.32
CA LYS A 81 -9.98 12.46 -4.26
C LYS A 81 -10.62 12.26 -2.89
N VAL A 82 -9.95 11.53 -2.02
CA VAL A 82 -10.20 11.54 -0.57
C VAL A 82 -8.96 12.09 0.12
N SER A 83 -9.13 13.01 1.05
CA SER A 83 -8.07 13.51 1.94
C SER A 83 -8.45 13.17 3.38
N SER A 84 -7.65 12.35 4.05
CA SER A 84 -7.92 11.90 5.41
C SER A 84 -6.77 12.22 6.36
N ASN A 85 -7.08 12.44 7.64
CA ASN A 85 -6.09 12.29 8.71
C ASN A 85 -6.05 10.85 9.24
N THR A 86 -5.05 10.52 10.04
CA THR A 86 -4.88 9.16 10.61
C THR A 86 -6.01 8.77 11.56
N ASN A 87 -6.61 9.74 12.26
CA ASN A 87 -7.73 9.51 13.18
C ASN A 87 -9.02 9.08 12.45
N SER A 88 -9.15 9.37 11.15
CA SER A 88 -10.37 9.10 10.38
C SER A 88 -10.28 7.85 9.50
N LEU A 89 -9.21 7.05 9.61
CA LEU A 89 -9.00 5.86 8.78
C LEU A 89 -10.13 4.83 8.87
N SER A 90 -10.78 4.71 10.03
CA SER A 90 -11.94 3.80 10.20
C SER A 90 -13.11 4.17 9.27
N SER A 91 -13.25 5.45 8.92
CA SER A 91 -14.30 5.92 8.02
C SER A 91 -14.07 5.48 6.57
N LEU A 92 -12.82 5.21 6.18
CA LEU A 92 -12.46 4.70 4.86
C LEU A 92 -12.99 3.28 4.62
N LYS A 93 -13.10 2.48 5.69
CA LYS A 93 -13.51 1.07 5.65
C LYS A 93 -15.02 0.88 5.60
N SER A 94 -15.80 1.97 5.67
CA SER A 94 -17.26 1.92 5.81
C SER A 94 -18.04 1.49 4.54
N GLY A 95 -17.35 1.16 3.44
CA GLY A 95 -17.98 0.73 2.19
C GLY A 95 -18.90 1.79 1.56
N ASN A 96 -18.71 3.07 1.88
CA ASN A 96 -19.58 4.14 1.39
C ASN A 96 -19.44 4.32 -0.14
N ASN A 97 -20.56 4.24 -0.86
CA ASN A 97 -20.62 4.40 -2.31
C ASN A 97 -20.04 5.73 -2.82
N ILE A 98 -19.94 6.75 -1.97
CA ILE A 98 -19.29 8.02 -2.31
C ILE A 98 -17.83 7.82 -2.74
N PHE A 99 -17.16 6.75 -2.28
CA PHE A 99 -15.76 6.48 -2.60
C PHE A 99 -15.56 5.76 -3.94
N ARG A 100 -16.63 5.28 -4.58
CA ARG A 100 -16.54 4.46 -5.80
C ARG A 100 -15.80 5.16 -6.94
N THR A 101 -15.94 6.47 -7.05
CA THR A 101 -15.33 7.28 -8.12
C THR A 101 -13.94 7.81 -7.78
N VAL A 102 -13.45 7.55 -6.56
CA VAL A 102 -12.18 8.07 -6.06
C VAL A 102 -11.03 7.33 -6.71
N LYS A 103 -10.08 8.10 -7.26
CA LYS A 103 -8.85 7.60 -7.88
C LYS A 103 -7.62 7.84 -7.00
N LEU A 104 -7.67 8.82 -6.10
CA LEU A 104 -6.60 9.16 -5.17
C LEU A 104 -7.10 9.13 -3.72
N LEU A 105 -6.47 8.31 -2.90
CA LEU A 105 -6.55 8.37 -1.45
C LEU A 105 -5.30 9.07 -0.90
N GLN A 106 -5.46 10.28 -0.38
CA GLN A 106 -4.39 11.03 0.28
C GLN A 106 -4.56 10.93 1.80
N ILE A 107 -3.49 10.58 2.51
CA ILE A 107 -3.46 10.50 3.97
C ILE A 107 -2.40 11.43 4.49
N ASN A 108 -2.80 12.34 5.35
CA ASN A 108 -1.94 13.38 5.89
C ASN A 108 -1.39 12.94 7.25
N LEU A 109 -0.06 12.93 7.35
CA LEU A 109 0.73 12.68 8.56
C LEU A 109 1.33 14.01 9.02
N ASN A 110 0.93 14.49 10.18
CA ASN A 110 1.40 15.74 10.76
C ASN A 110 2.35 15.50 11.95
N HIS A 111 2.32 14.31 12.56
CA HIS A 111 3.13 13.99 13.74
C HIS A 111 3.84 12.65 13.64
N GLU A 112 5.03 12.54 14.23
CA GLU A 112 5.82 11.29 14.31
C GLU A 112 5.05 10.11 14.90
N SER A 113 4.20 10.37 15.91
CA SER A 113 3.37 9.33 16.53
C SER A 113 2.38 8.68 15.57
N GLU A 114 2.01 9.35 14.48
CA GLU A 114 1.05 8.84 13.51
C GLU A 114 1.65 7.78 12.58
N LYS A 115 2.98 7.76 12.40
CA LYS A 115 3.65 6.75 11.55
C LYS A 115 3.42 5.32 12.02
N SER A 116 3.43 5.11 13.34
CA SER A 116 3.21 3.80 13.93
C SER A 116 1.72 3.43 13.96
N ALA A 117 0.84 4.43 14.03
CA ALA A 117 -0.61 4.24 14.06
C ALA A 117 -1.22 3.98 12.68
N LEU A 118 -0.62 4.52 11.61
CA LEU A 118 -1.14 4.39 10.25
C LEU A 118 -0.96 2.96 9.73
N ARG A 119 -2.06 2.20 9.67
CA ARG A 119 -2.12 0.87 9.04
C ARG A 119 -3.34 0.77 8.15
N ILE A 120 -3.10 0.51 6.88
CA ILE A 120 -4.11 0.35 5.84
C ILE A 120 -3.96 -1.03 5.25
N ASN A 121 -5.07 -1.73 5.13
CA ASN A 121 -5.18 -2.92 4.33
C ASN A 121 -6.06 -2.57 3.13
N ILE A 122 -5.51 -2.64 1.91
CA ILE A 122 -6.25 -2.30 0.69
C ILE A 122 -7.48 -3.18 0.52
N SER A 123 -7.42 -4.44 0.96
CA SER A 123 -8.57 -5.35 0.95
C SER A 123 -9.75 -4.87 1.80
N GLU A 124 -9.53 -3.96 2.76
CA GLU A 124 -10.58 -3.37 3.60
C GLU A 124 -11.15 -2.06 3.03
N LEU A 125 -10.66 -1.60 1.88
CA LEU A 125 -11.11 -0.40 1.19
C LEU A 125 -12.19 -0.72 0.14
N GLU A 126 -13.20 -1.52 0.50
CA GLU A 126 -14.22 -2.06 -0.43
C GLU A 126 -14.97 -0.98 -1.24
N GLY A 127 -15.12 0.23 -0.69
CA GLY A 127 -15.76 1.36 -1.37
C GLY A 127 -14.95 1.97 -2.51
N PHE A 128 -13.67 1.62 -2.64
CA PHE A 128 -12.69 2.28 -3.51
C PHE A 128 -12.43 1.51 -4.82
N SER A 129 -13.47 1.20 -5.58
CA SER A 129 -13.35 0.35 -6.78
C SER A 129 -12.50 0.94 -7.92
N ASN A 130 -12.26 2.25 -7.92
CA ASN A 130 -11.51 2.95 -8.96
C ASN A 130 -10.19 3.54 -8.44
N LEU A 131 -9.71 3.08 -7.28
CA LEU A 131 -8.48 3.59 -6.69
C LEU A 131 -7.27 3.24 -7.56
N VAL A 132 -6.49 4.26 -7.87
CA VAL A 132 -5.25 4.11 -8.66
C VAL A 132 -4.04 4.47 -7.81
N TYR A 133 -4.18 5.46 -6.93
CA TYR A 133 -3.10 6.01 -6.14
C TYR A 133 -3.44 6.07 -4.65
N ILE A 134 -2.49 5.67 -3.81
CA ILE A 134 -2.44 6.05 -2.39
C ILE A 134 -1.26 6.97 -2.21
N LEU A 135 -1.50 8.17 -1.67
CA LEU A 135 -0.47 9.16 -1.38
C LEU A 135 -0.38 9.37 0.14
N ILE A 136 0.77 9.03 0.71
CA ILE A 136 1.11 9.42 2.08
C ILE A 136 1.79 10.80 2.05
N ASN A 137 1.06 11.81 2.50
CA ASN A 137 1.50 13.19 2.55
C ASN A 137 1.98 13.52 3.96
N SER A 138 3.28 13.77 4.15
CA SER A 138 3.88 13.86 5.49
C SER A 138 4.50 15.22 5.76
N GLU A 139 4.24 15.82 6.92
CA GLU A 139 4.98 17.00 7.43
C GLU A 139 6.23 16.61 8.23
N VAL A 140 6.35 15.31 8.58
CA VAL A 140 7.51 14.75 9.27
C VAL A 140 8.38 13.93 8.29
N PRO A 141 9.69 13.78 8.53
CA PRO A 141 10.56 12.96 7.69
C PRO A 141 9.99 11.56 7.48
N LEU A 142 9.97 11.06 6.26
CA LEU A 142 9.37 9.77 5.95
C LEU A 142 10.17 9.05 4.87
N THR A 143 10.43 7.76 5.08
CA THR A 143 11.16 6.90 4.15
C THR A 143 10.23 5.96 3.40
N SER A 144 10.69 5.45 2.25
CA SER A 144 9.97 4.42 1.47
C SER A 144 9.62 3.21 2.33
N GLU A 145 10.59 2.67 3.06
CA GLU A 145 10.40 1.47 3.89
C GLU A 145 9.36 1.67 5.01
N GLU A 146 9.24 2.89 5.54
CA GLU A 146 8.19 3.21 6.52
C GLU A 146 6.81 3.21 5.87
N VAL A 147 6.68 3.79 4.67
CA VAL A 147 5.42 3.84 3.91
C VAL A 147 4.96 2.45 3.48
N GLU A 148 5.89 1.61 3.04
CA GLU A 148 5.61 0.22 2.67
C GLU A 148 5.07 -0.60 3.84
N LYS A 149 5.44 -0.27 5.08
CA LYS A 149 4.91 -0.91 6.29
C LYS A 149 3.53 -0.36 6.71
N MET A 150 3.13 0.79 6.17
CA MET A 150 1.83 1.42 6.46
C MET A 150 0.70 0.84 5.62
N VAL A 151 1.00 0.31 4.43
CA VAL A 151 0.01 -0.18 3.46
C VAL A 151 0.26 -1.65 3.16
N THR A 152 -0.79 -2.46 3.24
CA THR A 152 -0.73 -3.92 3.07
C THR A 152 -1.88 -4.40 2.16
N GLY A 153 -1.79 -5.64 1.67
CA GLY A 153 -2.89 -6.25 0.90
C GLY A 153 -2.95 -5.83 -0.56
N ASN A 154 -1.82 -5.43 -1.15
CA ASN A 154 -1.71 -5.07 -2.57
C ASN A 154 -0.57 -5.83 -3.26
N GLU A 155 -0.69 -7.15 -3.25
CA GLU A 155 0.35 -8.05 -3.77
C GLU A 155 0.34 -8.12 -5.31
N GLU A 156 -0.73 -7.62 -5.95
CA GLU A 156 -0.94 -7.66 -7.41
C GLU A 156 -0.50 -6.36 -8.12
N GLY A 157 -0.26 -5.27 -7.39
CA GLY A 157 0.29 -4.02 -7.93
C GLY A 157 -0.73 -3.08 -8.57
N ASP A 158 -2.02 -3.28 -8.34
CA ASP A 158 -3.10 -2.49 -8.98
C ASP A 158 -3.16 -1.04 -8.50
N VAL A 159 -2.66 -0.78 -7.28
CA VAL A 159 -2.59 0.56 -6.68
C VAL A 159 -1.14 1.01 -6.56
N ILE A 160 -0.84 2.23 -7.03
CA ILE A 160 0.49 2.84 -6.92
C ILE A 160 0.60 3.54 -5.56
N LEU A 161 1.60 3.16 -4.77
CA LEU A 161 1.88 3.76 -3.46
C LEU A 161 2.93 4.86 -3.59
N LEU A 162 2.52 6.07 -3.25
CA LEU A 162 3.31 7.28 -3.34
C LEU A 162 3.49 7.91 -1.97
N PHE A 163 4.58 8.64 -1.79
CA PHE A 163 4.76 9.51 -0.63
C PHE A 163 5.41 10.83 -0.99
N GLN A 164 5.19 11.84 -0.16
CA GLN A 164 5.91 13.10 -0.20
C GLN A 164 6.12 13.65 1.21
N VAL A 165 7.22 14.38 1.40
CA VAL A 165 7.53 15.06 2.65
C VAL A 165 7.46 16.57 2.41
N ASN A 166 6.41 17.20 2.93
CA ASN A 166 6.25 18.65 2.87
C ASN A 166 7.22 19.27 3.89
N SER A 167 8.29 19.81 3.36
CA SER A 167 9.28 20.54 4.15
C SER A 167 8.75 21.94 4.43
N ASN A 168 7.96 22.10 5.50
CA ASN A 168 7.71 23.43 6.07
C ASN A 168 8.96 23.85 6.86
N PHE A 169 9.98 24.38 6.17
CA PHE A 169 11.09 25.10 6.80
C PHE A 169 10.81 26.61 6.80
#